data_AF-A0A7S3MRW5-F1
#
_entry.id   AF-A0A7S3MRW5-F1
#
_cell.length_a   1.000
_cell.length_b   1.000
_cell.length_c   1.000
_cell.angle_alpha   90.00
_cell.angle_beta   90.00
_cell.angle_gamma   90.00
#
_symmetry.space_group_name_H-M   'P 1'
#
loop_
_entity.id
_entity.type
_entity.pdbx_description
1 polymer ?
#
loop_
_entity_poly.entity_id
_entity_poly.type
_entity_poly.pdbx_seq_one_letter_code
_entity_poly.pdbx_strand_id
1 'polypeptide(L)'
;MRDLILSQSTVENGRRGSNLSNNGNRERLLSDNQRKNTGKIVRRTSSNQRRKTAFTKSQRTVSELSLESTSSMNRNGERVKPNYRDISLAEMMRYYQPQYLAYIGFFASIVSAFQLPLFGYILSQYVFVLDMPVNTDAEKQDFEEQRDIWTLAFVGLVFGIGLSSFCQKICFGFGGDNLTLRLRIKLFEAFLSKHIGWFDNKERAPGVLTNIITEDISSVNGLTTEAIGILVEAALGITISALICFVFSWQLAIVVTLISPFMVLGGLGMAKLQFNQEAVNDSYKQANSLLSDIILNYRTVIAFGPKNVDMILDRYAELLRVPREAGIKKAHVSGLFFGYSQGIRFVFIAMVFYVAAVFTRRYDLDSQQVFAGCYVVFVGSIGTGVSLSQLPSISKARESAKLIFGIIEEPSRINPKQQGTEMITHGRVEFKNLYFRYPSRKKAVLRNFNLTIEPNQSVAIVGHSGSGKSTIASLLLRFYDSTKGQIVIDGQDLKKIAVPYLRDQISIVQ
;
A
#
# COMPACT_ATOMS: atom_id res chain seq x y z
N MET A 1 30.55 13.65 -14.86
CA MET A 1 30.86 12.37 -15.56
C MET A 1 29.84 12.11 -16.66
N ARG A 2 29.80 13.01 -17.63
CA ARG A 2 29.24 12.83 -18.97
C ARG A 2 30.35 13.28 -19.92
N ASP A 3 30.42 12.63 -21.07
CA ASP A 3 31.38 12.86 -22.16
C ASP A 3 32.66 12.02 -22.12
N LEU A 4 32.53 10.78 -22.62
CA LEU A 4 33.56 10.13 -23.43
C LEU A 4 32.94 8.88 -24.06
N ILE A 5 33.05 8.80 -25.39
CA ILE A 5 32.85 7.66 -26.33
C ILE A 5 31.95 8.13 -27.49
N LEU A 6 32.55 8.91 -28.39
CA LEU A 6 32.14 9.05 -29.80
C LEU A 6 33.40 9.18 -30.65
N SER A 7 33.93 8.04 -31.10
CA SER A 7 34.83 7.86 -32.25
C SER A 7 35.02 6.34 -32.37
N GLN A 8 34.99 5.63 -33.49
CA GLN A 8 35.13 5.92 -34.92
C GLN A 8 34.43 4.79 -35.70
N SER A 9 33.93 5.07 -36.90
CA SER A 9 34.19 4.28 -38.12
C SER A 9 33.27 4.72 -39.26
N THR A 10 33.71 5.76 -39.97
CA THR A 10 33.25 6.05 -41.33
C THR A 10 34.01 5.16 -42.31
N VAL A 11 33.24 4.45 -43.12
CA VAL A 11 33.67 3.47 -44.12
C VAL A 11 34.21 4.18 -45.36
N GLU A 12 35.40 3.79 -45.80
CA GLU A 12 36.03 4.23 -47.03
C GLU A 12 35.51 3.38 -48.22
N ASN A 13 35.10 4.07 -49.29
CA ASN A 13 34.41 3.50 -50.44
C ASN A 13 35.30 3.62 -51.69
N GLY A 14 35.55 2.48 -52.34
CA GLY A 14 35.58 2.37 -53.81
C GLY A 14 36.90 2.55 -54.55
N ARG A 15 37.30 1.50 -55.29
CA ARG A 15 37.75 1.65 -56.70
C ARG A 15 37.53 0.35 -57.50
N ARG A 16 37.07 0.54 -58.74
CA ARG A 16 36.57 -0.44 -59.73
C ARG A 16 37.67 -1.01 -60.66
N GLY A 17 37.34 -2.17 -61.26
CA GLY A 17 37.78 -2.64 -62.59
C GLY A 17 39.01 -3.56 -62.56
N SER A 18 39.14 -4.66 -63.29
CA SER A 18 38.34 -5.24 -64.39
C SER A 18 38.82 -6.68 -64.65
N ASN A 19 37.93 -7.58 -65.10
CA ASN A 19 38.13 -8.52 -66.22
C ASN A 19 37.17 -9.72 -66.16
N LEU A 20 36.41 -9.87 -67.26
CA LEU A 20 35.60 -11.02 -67.60
C LEU A 20 36.48 -12.15 -68.15
N SER A 21 36.34 -13.36 -67.62
CA SER A 21 36.17 -14.60 -68.41
C SER A 21 36.11 -15.80 -67.47
N ASN A 22 34.94 -16.44 -67.39
CA ASN A 22 34.73 -17.89 -67.17
C ASN A 22 33.29 -18.14 -66.74
N ASN A 23 32.41 -18.29 -67.72
CA ASN A 23 30.97 -18.48 -67.51
C ASN A 23 30.53 -19.95 -67.56
N GLY A 24 31.43 -20.91 -67.27
CA GLY A 24 31.09 -22.34 -67.26
C GLY A 24 31.04 -22.99 -65.85
N ASN A 25 31.71 -22.41 -64.85
CA ASN A 25 31.84 -23.03 -63.51
C ASN A 25 31.00 -22.36 -62.42
N ARG A 26 30.31 -21.26 -62.72
CA ARG A 26 29.60 -20.46 -61.71
C ARG A 26 28.24 -21.06 -61.33
N GLU A 27 27.54 -21.72 -62.25
CA GLU A 27 26.22 -22.30 -61.97
C GLU A 27 26.26 -23.55 -61.08
N ARG A 28 27.26 -24.43 -61.25
CA ARG A 28 27.43 -25.62 -60.39
C ARG A 28 27.88 -25.29 -58.96
N LEU A 29 28.70 -24.24 -58.79
CA LEU A 29 29.10 -23.75 -57.47
C LEU A 29 27.97 -22.98 -56.76
N LEU A 30 27.09 -22.31 -57.50
CA LEU A 30 25.91 -21.62 -56.94
C LEU A 30 24.84 -22.62 -56.47
N SER A 31 24.61 -23.72 -57.20
CA SER A 31 23.66 -24.77 -56.77
C SER A 31 24.12 -25.54 -55.53
N ASP A 32 25.42 -25.82 -55.42
CA ASP A 32 25.98 -26.53 -54.25
C ASP A 32 26.08 -25.63 -53.01
N ASN A 33 26.39 -24.34 -53.18
CA ASN A 33 26.33 -23.38 -52.07
C ASN A 33 24.89 -23.09 -51.62
N GLN A 34 23.91 -23.08 -52.52
CA GLN A 34 22.50 -22.93 -52.13
C GLN A 34 21.96 -24.17 -51.41
N ARG A 35 22.36 -25.40 -51.80
CA ARG A 35 22.01 -26.63 -51.05
C ARG A 35 22.71 -26.72 -49.68
N LYS A 36 23.97 -26.30 -49.57
CA LYS A 36 24.68 -26.21 -48.27
C LYS A 36 24.14 -25.10 -47.36
N ASN A 37 23.72 -23.96 -47.92
CA ASN A 37 23.09 -22.89 -47.13
C ASN A 37 21.65 -23.24 -46.71
N THR A 38 20.84 -23.87 -47.55
CA THR A 38 19.50 -24.35 -47.15
C THR A 38 19.59 -25.43 -46.08
N GLY A 39 20.54 -26.37 -46.16
CA GLY A 39 20.80 -27.34 -45.09
C GLY A 39 21.26 -26.71 -43.76
N LYS A 40 22.07 -25.63 -43.81
CA LYS A 40 22.46 -24.85 -42.62
C LYS A 40 21.33 -23.97 -42.06
N ILE A 41 20.47 -23.42 -42.92
CA ILE A 41 19.30 -22.63 -42.53
C ILE A 41 18.26 -23.53 -41.87
N VAL A 42 17.96 -24.70 -42.44
CA VAL A 42 17.03 -25.70 -41.87
C VAL A 42 17.54 -26.30 -40.55
N ARG A 43 18.86 -26.53 -40.41
CA ARG A 43 19.48 -26.91 -39.12
C ARG A 43 19.44 -25.76 -38.10
N ARG A 44 19.60 -24.50 -38.53
CA ARG A 44 19.47 -23.33 -37.64
C ARG A 44 18.04 -23.09 -37.20
N THR A 45 17.05 -23.17 -38.09
CA THR A 45 15.62 -23.05 -37.71
C THR A 45 15.20 -24.18 -36.80
N SER A 46 15.54 -25.45 -37.09
CA SER A 46 15.23 -26.57 -36.18
C SER A 46 15.94 -26.46 -34.83
N SER A 47 17.19 -25.97 -34.77
CA SER A 47 17.88 -25.70 -33.50
C SER A 47 17.25 -24.53 -32.72
N ASN A 48 16.76 -23.49 -33.41
CA ASN A 48 16.06 -22.36 -32.79
C ASN A 48 14.65 -22.76 -32.36
N GLN A 49 13.98 -23.69 -33.05
CA GLN A 49 12.68 -24.22 -32.67
C GLN A 49 12.79 -25.19 -31.49
N ARG A 50 13.88 -26.00 -31.44
CA ARG A 50 14.23 -26.82 -30.26
C ARG A 50 14.68 -25.96 -29.06
N ARG A 51 15.42 -24.87 -29.27
CA ARG A 51 15.77 -23.92 -28.20
C ARG A 51 14.55 -23.15 -27.72
N LYS A 52 13.68 -22.69 -28.62
CA LYS A 52 12.40 -22.07 -28.24
C LYS A 52 11.56 -23.05 -27.45
N THR A 53 11.34 -24.27 -27.94
CA THR A 53 10.55 -25.27 -27.19
C THR A 53 11.20 -25.67 -25.86
N ALA A 54 12.52 -25.82 -25.77
CA ALA A 54 13.21 -26.09 -24.49
C ALA A 54 13.16 -24.91 -23.52
N PHE A 55 13.23 -23.67 -24.01
CA PHE A 55 13.13 -22.45 -23.21
C PHE A 55 11.67 -22.19 -22.77
N THR A 56 10.68 -22.46 -23.63
CA THR A 56 9.26 -22.43 -23.25
C THR A 56 8.92 -23.57 -22.28
N LYS A 57 9.58 -24.73 -22.40
CA LYS A 57 9.46 -25.83 -21.43
C LYS A 57 10.08 -25.43 -20.10
N SER A 58 11.26 -24.82 -20.09
CA SER A 58 11.90 -24.27 -18.87
C SER A 58 11.08 -23.15 -18.22
N GLN A 59 10.52 -22.22 -19.00
CA GLN A 59 9.61 -21.19 -18.50
C GLN A 59 8.31 -21.78 -17.97
N ARG A 60 7.74 -22.80 -18.62
CA ARG A 60 6.60 -23.55 -18.09
C ARG A 60 6.96 -24.30 -16.82
N THR A 61 8.13 -24.93 -16.73
CA THR A 61 8.58 -25.63 -15.52
C THR A 61 8.89 -24.66 -14.39
N VAL A 62 9.42 -23.46 -14.65
CA VAL A 62 9.63 -22.40 -13.63
C VAL A 62 8.30 -21.76 -13.22
N SER A 63 7.35 -21.61 -14.13
CA SER A 63 5.98 -21.14 -13.85
C SER A 63 5.16 -22.20 -13.09
N GLU A 64 5.29 -23.48 -13.44
CA GLU A 64 4.67 -24.62 -12.76
C GLU A 64 5.36 -24.90 -11.41
N LEU A 65 6.68 -24.73 -11.28
CA LEU A 65 7.39 -24.81 -9.99
C LEU A 65 7.05 -23.65 -9.05
N SER A 66 6.69 -22.47 -9.60
CA SER A 66 6.19 -21.36 -8.81
C SER A 66 4.71 -21.53 -8.45
N LEU A 67 3.90 -22.15 -9.33
CA LEU A 67 2.47 -22.45 -9.11
C LEU A 67 2.22 -23.70 -8.23
N GLU A 68 3.08 -24.72 -8.23
CA GLU A 68 2.92 -25.94 -7.42
C GLU A 68 3.42 -25.81 -5.96
N SER A 69 4.02 -24.67 -5.63
CA SER A 69 4.47 -24.37 -4.26
C SER A 69 3.30 -23.93 -3.38
N THR A 70 2.50 -24.91 -2.96
CA THR A 70 1.39 -24.87 -1.99
C THR A 70 1.19 -23.54 -1.27
N SER A 71 0.35 -22.68 -1.85
CA SER A 71 -0.54 -21.79 -1.13
C SER A 71 -1.97 -22.18 -1.49
N SER A 72 -2.88 -22.22 -0.51
CA SER A 72 -4.30 -22.36 -0.81
C SER A 72 -4.73 -21.10 -1.56
N MET A 73 -4.98 -21.20 -2.86
CA MET A 73 -5.67 -20.18 -3.63
C MET A 73 -7.18 -20.39 -3.47
N ASN A 74 -7.95 -19.32 -3.29
CA ASN A 74 -9.42 -19.41 -3.36
C ASN A 74 -9.85 -19.66 -4.83
N ARG A 75 -11.11 -20.04 -5.08
CA ARG A 75 -11.68 -20.32 -6.42
C ARG A 75 -11.44 -19.19 -7.45
N ASN A 76 -11.10 -17.98 -7.00
CA ASN A 76 -10.85 -16.80 -7.84
C ASN A 76 -9.36 -16.51 -8.10
N GLY A 77 -8.42 -17.39 -7.71
CA GLY A 77 -6.97 -17.16 -7.91
C GLY A 77 -6.36 -16.12 -6.97
N GLU A 78 -7.12 -15.61 -6.01
CA GLU A 78 -6.65 -14.72 -4.97
C GLU A 78 -5.97 -15.49 -3.83
N ARG A 79 -4.93 -14.88 -3.26
CA ARG A 79 -4.23 -15.39 -2.08
C ARG A 79 -5.23 -15.48 -0.91
N VAL A 80 -5.36 -16.64 -0.28
CA VAL A 80 -6.16 -16.78 0.96
C VAL A 80 -5.48 -15.97 2.05
N LYS A 81 -5.93 -14.72 2.25
CA LYS A 81 -5.50 -13.88 3.38
C LYS A 81 -5.86 -14.64 4.68
N PRO A 82 -4.97 -14.68 5.69
CA PRO A 82 -5.32 -15.25 6.98
C PRO A 82 -6.58 -14.56 7.51
N ASN A 83 -7.60 -15.35 7.86
CA ASN A 83 -8.91 -14.85 8.29
C ASN A 83 -8.83 -14.40 9.76
N TYR A 84 -8.21 -13.24 9.99
CA TYR A 84 -8.17 -12.61 11.30
C TYR A 84 -9.48 -11.89 11.60
N ARG A 85 -9.82 -11.81 12.89
CA ARG A 85 -11.04 -11.16 13.37
C ARG A 85 -11.04 -9.67 13.03
N ASP A 86 -12.22 -9.16 12.72
CA ASP A 86 -12.47 -7.73 12.53
C ASP A 86 -12.25 -6.96 13.83
N ILE A 87 -11.43 -5.92 13.74
CA ILE A 87 -11.03 -5.11 14.89
C ILE A 87 -11.86 -3.85 14.90
N SER A 88 -12.42 -3.55 16.06
CA SER A 88 -13.18 -2.34 16.27
C SER A 88 -12.26 -1.11 16.41
N LEU A 89 -12.77 0.06 16.01
CA LEU A 89 -12.08 1.33 16.26
C LEU A 89 -11.78 1.54 17.74
N ALA A 90 -12.66 1.09 18.63
CA ALA A 90 -12.47 1.18 20.08
C ALA A 90 -11.23 0.38 20.56
N GLU A 91 -11.00 -0.80 20.01
CA GLU A 91 -9.81 -1.61 20.32
C GLU A 91 -8.51 -0.95 19.85
N MET A 92 -8.53 -0.32 18.66
CA MET A 92 -7.39 0.46 18.15
C MET A 92 -7.12 1.68 19.05
N MET A 93 -8.18 2.41 19.44
CA MET A 93 -8.08 3.59 20.30
C MET A 93 -7.57 3.29 21.72
N ARG A 94 -7.57 2.03 22.18
CA ARG A 94 -6.93 1.67 23.47
C ARG A 94 -5.42 1.93 23.48
N TYR A 95 -4.79 1.87 22.31
CA TYR A 95 -3.36 2.11 22.14
C TYR A 95 -3.03 3.59 21.98
N TYR A 96 -4.05 4.41 21.72
CA TYR A 96 -3.99 5.85 21.73
C TYR A 96 -3.93 6.35 23.18
N GLN A 97 -2.72 6.58 23.69
CA GLN A 97 -2.53 7.13 25.03
C GLN A 97 -1.69 8.41 25.01
N PRO A 98 -1.99 9.36 25.90
CA PRO A 98 -3.14 9.36 26.82
C PRO A 98 -4.50 9.63 26.14
N GLN A 99 -5.55 8.95 26.61
CA GLN A 99 -6.88 8.96 25.97
C GLN A 99 -7.57 10.34 26.00
N TYR A 100 -7.19 11.22 26.94
CA TYR A 100 -7.75 12.57 27.00
C TYR A 100 -7.44 13.41 25.75
N LEU A 101 -6.31 13.15 25.08
CA LEU A 101 -5.96 13.84 23.82
C LEU A 101 -6.98 13.55 22.72
N ALA A 102 -7.56 12.35 22.68
CA ALA A 102 -8.59 12.02 21.70
C ALA A 102 -9.87 12.82 21.96
N TYR A 103 -10.25 12.98 23.23
CA TYR A 103 -11.42 13.79 23.58
C TYR A 103 -11.19 15.27 23.26
N ILE A 104 -10.03 15.83 23.62
CA ILE A 104 -9.71 17.24 23.31
C ILE A 104 -9.67 17.45 21.79
N GLY A 105 -9.04 16.54 21.03
CA GLY A 105 -9.01 16.59 19.57
C GLY A 105 -10.40 16.51 18.96
N PHE A 106 -11.28 15.66 19.51
CA PHE A 106 -12.68 15.57 19.08
C PHE A 106 -13.46 16.86 19.34
N PHE A 107 -13.35 17.44 20.54
CA PHE A 107 -13.97 18.73 20.85
C PHE A 107 -13.42 19.86 19.95
N ALA A 108 -12.11 19.88 19.70
CA ALA A 108 -11.51 20.84 18.77
C ALA A 108 -12.01 20.62 17.33
N SER A 109 -12.25 19.38 16.90
CA SER A 109 -12.85 19.08 15.58
C SER A 109 -14.28 19.59 15.46
N ILE A 110 -15.06 19.53 16.54
CA ILE A 110 -16.41 20.12 16.59
C ILE A 110 -16.32 21.62 16.39
N VAL A 111 -15.44 22.32 17.11
CA VAL A 111 -15.22 23.77 16.94
C VAL A 111 -14.73 24.08 15.53
N SER A 112 -13.84 23.25 14.99
CA SER A 112 -13.35 23.38 13.62
C SER A 112 -14.45 23.24 12.56
N ALA A 113 -15.50 22.45 12.82
CA ALA A 113 -16.63 22.29 11.91
C ALA A 113 -17.44 23.59 11.70
N PHE A 114 -17.47 24.50 12.68
CA PHE A 114 -18.19 25.78 12.57
C PHE A 114 -17.45 26.82 11.72
N GLN A 115 -16.15 26.63 11.50
CA GLN A 115 -15.28 27.66 10.92
C GLN A 115 -15.70 28.09 9.51
N LEU A 116 -15.96 27.12 8.63
CA LEU A 116 -16.36 27.36 7.23
C LEU A 116 -17.74 28.03 7.11
N PRO A 117 -18.80 27.54 7.79
CA PRO A 117 -20.08 28.24 7.80
C PRO A 117 -19.99 29.64 8.41
N LEU A 118 -19.26 29.83 9.50
CA LEU A 118 -19.10 31.13 10.14
C LEU A 118 -18.33 32.10 9.24
N PHE A 119 -17.31 31.64 8.53
CA PHE A 119 -16.60 32.41 7.51
C PHE A 119 -17.55 32.85 6.39
N GLY A 120 -18.38 31.92 5.89
CA GLY A 120 -19.37 32.24 4.86
C GLY A 120 -20.36 33.30 5.32
N TYR A 121 -20.82 33.22 6.57
CA TYR A 121 -21.75 34.18 7.16
C TYR A 121 -21.09 35.56 7.33
N ILE A 122 -19.93 35.64 7.99
CA ILE A 122 -19.25 36.93 8.21
C ILE A 122 -18.90 37.61 6.89
N LEU A 123 -18.42 36.84 5.89
CA LEU A 123 -18.12 37.41 4.58
C LEU A 123 -19.37 37.92 3.89
N SER A 124 -20.49 37.20 4.00
CA SER A 124 -21.76 37.67 3.42
C SER A 124 -22.19 39.01 4.01
N GLN A 125 -22.12 39.15 5.34
CA GLN A 125 -22.47 40.38 6.04
C GLN A 125 -21.55 41.53 5.64
N TYR A 126 -20.25 41.26 5.55
CA TYR A 126 -19.26 42.24 5.13
C TYR A 126 -19.52 42.77 3.71
N VAL A 127 -19.90 41.90 2.76
CA VAL A 127 -20.22 42.31 1.38
C VAL A 127 -21.41 43.28 1.34
N PHE A 128 -22.45 43.08 2.16
CA PHE A 128 -23.59 44.00 2.20
C PHE A 128 -23.27 45.33 2.90
N VAL A 129 -22.37 45.33 3.88
CA VAL A 129 -21.87 46.60 4.46
C VAL A 129 -21.14 47.44 3.41
N LEU A 130 -20.38 46.80 2.51
CA LEU A 130 -19.74 47.48 1.39
C LEU A 130 -20.72 48.03 0.33
N ASP A 131 -21.96 47.54 0.31
CA ASP A 131 -23.02 47.99 -0.60
C ASP A 131 -23.88 49.11 0.00
N MET A 132 -23.65 49.51 1.25
CA MET A 132 -24.42 50.57 1.89
C MET A 132 -24.18 51.93 1.20
N PRO A 133 -25.24 52.72 0.94
CA PRO A 133 -25.10 54.05 0.38
C PRO A 133 -24.45 54.99 1.40
N VAL A 134 -23.39 55.70 0.99
CA VAL A 134 -22.67 56.68 1.84
C VAL A 134 -22.86 58.07 1.25
N ASN A 135 -24.04 58.66 1.45
CA ASN A 135 -24.37 59.98 0.92
C ASN A 135 -24.38 61.06 2.02
N THR A 136 -24.63 60.68 3.27
CA THR A 136 -24.75 61.58 4.43
C THR A 136 -23.66 61.29 5.47
N ASP A 137 -23.23 62.30 6.25
CA ASP A 137 -22.23 62.11 7.32
C ASP A 137 -22.67 61.10 8.40
N ALA A 138 -23.99 60.97 8.65
CA ALA A 138 -24.54 59.96 9.54
C ALA A 138 -24.42 58.53 8.96
N GLU A 139 -24.66 58.36 7.65
CA GLU A 139 -24.50 57.07 6.95
C GLU A 139 -23.03 56.65 6.87
N LYS A 140 -22.12 57.64 6.79
CA LYS A 140 -20.68 57.41 6.85
C LYS A 140 -20.23 56.88 8.22
N GLN A 141 -20.78 57.42 9.31
CA GLN A 141 -20.49 56.92 10.66
C GLN A 141 -21.02 55.50 10.87
N ASP A 142 -22.25 55.22 10.44
CA ASP A 142 -22.83 53.86 10.49
C ASP A 142 -22.01 52.85 9.67
N PHE A 143 -21.54 53.25 8.47
CA PHE A 143 -20.67 52.42 7.64
C PHE A 143 -19.33 52.12 8.34
N GLU A 144 -18.68 53.12 8.93
CA GLU A 144 -17.40 52.94 9.63
C GLU A 144 -17.56 52.00 10.85
N GLU A 145 -18.63 52.16 11.62
CA GLU A 145 -18.92 51.29 12.77
C GLU A 145 -19.19 49.84 12.35
N GLN A 146 -20.07 49.61 11.36
CA GLN A 146 -20.36 48.26 10.90
C GLN A 146 -19.15 47.60 10.24
N ARG A 147 -18.38 48.34 9.43
CA ARG A 147 -17.12 47.86 8.85
C ARG A 147 -16.17 47.38 9.95
N ASP A 148 -15.99 48.16 11.01
CA ASP A 148 -15.04 47.84 12.08
C ASP A 148 -15.49 46.63 12.89
N ILE A 149 -16.79 46.50 13.18
CA ILE A 149 -17.37 45.34 13.86
C ILE A 149 -17.13 44.05 13.05
N TRP A 150 -17.46 44.04 11.75
CA TRP A 150 -17.30 42.84 10.93
C TRP A 150 -15.84 42.53 10.61
N THR A 151 -14.98 43.54 10.49
CA THR A 151 -13.53 43.36 10.35
C THR A 151 -12.94 42.75 11.61
N LEU A 152 -13.34 43.23 12.80
CA LEU A 152 -12.92 42.65 14.08
C LEU A 152 -13.42 41.21 14.23
N ALA A 153 -14.67 40.92 13.81
CA ALA A 153 -15.21 39.57 13.79
C ALA A 153 -14.41 38.64 12.86
N PHE A 154 -13.96 39.14 11.71
CA PHE A 154 -13.08 38.42 10.79
C PHE A 154 -11.72 38.08 11.44
N VAL A 155 -11.10 39.06 12.09
CA VAL A 155 -9.83 38.87 12.81
C VAL A 155 -10.01 37.85 13.94
N GLY A 156 -11.07 37.98 14.74
CA GLY A 156 -11.40 37.02 15.80
C GLY A 156 -11.62 35.60 15.27
N LEU A 157 -12.30 35.46 14.13
CA LEU A 157 -12.49 34.19 13.45
C LEU A 157 -11.15 33.58 13.01
N VAL A 158 -10.22 34.36 12.45
CA VAL A 158 -8.88 33.87 12.06
C VAL A 158 -8.12 33.32 13.26
N PHE A 159 -8.11 34.05 14.39
CA PHE A 159 -7.47 33.57 15.62
C PHE A 159 -8.15 32.31 16.16
N GLY A 160 -9.50 32.27 16.12
CA GLY A 160 -10.27 31.09 16.52
C GLY A 160 -9.98 29.86 15.65
N ILE A 161 -9.90 30.04 14.33
CA ILE A 161 -9.53 28.99 13.38
C ILE A 161 -8.12 28.48 13.67
N GLY A 162 -7.17 29.42 13.81
CA GLY A 162 -5.76 29.10 14.07
C GLY A 162 -5.60 28.30 15.36
N LEU A 163 -6.21 28.75 16.45
CA LEU A 163 -6.12 28.09 17.76
C LEU A 163 -6.80 26.72 17.76
N SER A 164 -8.03 26.61 17.22
CA SER A 164 -8.76 25.33 17.15
C SER A 164 -8.00 24.31 16.32
N SER A 165 -7.54 24.71 15.12
CA SER A 165 -6.79 23.84 14.22
C SER A 165 -5.45 23.41 14.82
N PHE A 166 -4.77 24.31 15.52
CA PHE A 166 -3.51 24.02 16.21
C PHE A 166 -3.72 22.99 17.33
N CYS A 167 -4.70 23.23 18.21
CA CYS A 167 -5.05 22.30 19.30
C CYS A 167 -5.43 20.92 18.76
N GLN A 168 -6.27 20.87 17.72
CA GLN A 168 -6.71 19.63 17.10
C GLN A 168 -5.54 18.84 16.51
N LYS A 169 -4.70 19.48 15.69
CA LYS A 169 -3.56 18.81 15.04
C LYS A 169 -2.50 18.35 16.04
N ILE A 170 -2.25 19.13 17.10
CA ILE A 170 -1.33 18.73 18.16
C ILE A 170 -1.88 17.51 18.93
N CYS A 171 -3.15 17.55 19.31
CA CYS A 171 -3.76 16.46 20.08
C CYS A 171 -3.78 15.15 19.28
N PHE A 172 -4.16 15.21 18.00
CA PHE A 172 -4.13 14.05 17.11
C PHE A 172 -2.72 13.62 16.71
N GLY A 173 -1.80 14.55 16.53
CA GLY A 173 -0.40 14.26 16.22
C GLY A 173 0.29 13.47 17.34
N PHE A 174 0.29 14.00 18.57
CA PHE A 174 0.94 13.33 19.70
C PHE A 174 0.32 11.97 20.02
N GLY A 175 -1.01 11.85 20.00
CA GLY A 175 -1.64 10.57 20.26
C GLY A 175 -1.42 9.55 19.13
N GLY A 176 -1.31 10.02 17.89
CA GLY A 176 -0.92 9.20 16.73
C GLY A 176 0.49 8.64 16.78
N ASP A 177 1.44 9.48 17.17
CA ASP A 177 2.84 9.06 17.34
C ASP A 177 2.98 8.03 18.47
N ASN A 178 2.27 8.24 19.59
CA ASN A 178 2.24 7.28 20.69
C ASN A 178 1.60 5.95 20.29
N LEU A 179 0.50 5.98 19.53
CA LEU A 179 -0.14 4.79 18.97
C LEU A 179 0.86 4.02 18.09
N THR A 180 1.51 4.73 17.17
CA THR A 180 2.50 4.17 16.23
C THR A 180 3.66 3.52 16.98
N LEU A 181 4.23 4.21 17.97
CA LEU A 181 5.32 3.69 18.79
C LEU A 181 4.93 2.40 19.51
N ARG A 182 3.78 2.37 20.17
CA ARG A 182 3.32 1.21 20.95
C ARG A 182 3.00 0.01 20.06
N LEU A 183 2.35 0.24 18.92
CA LEU A 183 2.08 -0.82 17.94
C LEU A 183 3.39 -1.39 17.41
N ARG A 184 4.38 -0.55 17.09
CA ARG A 184 5.71 -1.02 16.65
C ARG A 184 6.40 -1.87 17.72
N ILE A 185 6.41 -1.43 18.98
CA ILE A 185 7.01 -2.18 20.09
C ILE A 185 6.31 -3.54 20.24
N LYS A 186 4.97 -3.57 20.33
CA LYS A 186 4.24 -4.82 20.51
C LYS A 186 4.38 -5.77 19.33
N LEU A 187 4.36 -5.25 18.11
CA LEU A 187 4.50 -6.06 16.90
C LEU A 187 5.92 -6.62 16.80
N PHE A 188 6.94 -5.84 17.17
CA PHE A 188 8.32 -6.32 17.23
C PHE A 188 8.51 -7.38 18.33
N GLU A 189 7.94 -7.19 19.53
CA GLU A 189 7.92 -8.23 20.57
C GLU A 189 7.20 -9.50 20.08
N ALA A 190 6.07 -9.33 19.38
CA ALA A 190 5.32 -10.43 18.81
C ALA A 190 6.17 -11.19 17.78
N PHE A 191 6.93 -10.51 16.91
CA PHE A 191 7.84 -11.15 15.96
C PHE A 191 8.91 -11.98 16.67
N LEU A 192 9.61 -11.40 17.67
CA LEU A 192 10.69 -12.10 18.38
C LEU A 192 10.20 -13.30 19.20
N SER A 193 8.92 -13.30 19.61
CA SER A 193 8.33 -14.43 20.34
C SER A 193 7.83 -15.57 19.44
N LYS A 194 7.77 -15.39 18.11
CA LYS A 194 7.32 -16.46 17.19
C LYS A 194 8.42 -17.51 16.97
N HIS A 195 7.98 -18.76 16.84
CA HIS A 195 8.84 -19.89 16.45
C HIS A 195 9.37 -19.75 15.01
N ILE A 196 10.53 -20.37 14.71
CA ILE A 196 11.18 -20.21 13.40
C ILE A 196 10.26 -20.62 12.23
N GLY A 197 9.48 -21.69 12.41
CA GLY A 197 8.57 -22.20 11.38
C GLY A 197 7.44 -21.23 11.02
N TRP A 198 7.21 -20.20 11.84
CA TRP A 198 6.32 -19.10 11.51
C TRP A 198 6.89 -18.25 10.36
N PHE A 199 8.21 -18.01 10.35
CA PHE A 199 8.92 -17.21 9.35
C PHE A 199 9.19 -17.95 8.02
N ASP A 200 9.09 -19.28 8.00
CA ASP A 200 9.24 -20.10 6.79
C ASP A 200 8.13 -19.85 5.74
N ASN A 201 7.00 -19.27 6.17
CA ASN A 201 5.89 -18.94 5.28
C ASN A 201 6.25 -17.73 4.41
N LYS A 202 6.03 -17.84 3.09
CA LYS A 202 6.32 -16.75 2.13
C LYS A 202 5.59 -15.44 2.46
N GLU A 203 4.43 -15.51 3.10
CA GLU A 203 3.64 -14.35 3.54
C GLU A 203 4.28 -13.59 4.70
N ARG A 204 5.27 -14.19 5.36
CA ARG A 204 5.98 -13.66 6.54
C ARG A 204 7.46 -13.45 6.23
N ALA A 205 7.80 -13.29 4.96
CA ALA A 205 9.14 -12.96 4.52
C ALA A 205 9.59 -11.63 5.15
N PRO A 206 10.90 -11.43 5.42
CA PRO A 206 11.40 -10.24 6.10
C PRO A 206 10.91 -8.92 5.49
N GLY A 207 10.92 -8.80 4.16
CA GLY A 207 10.44 -7.61 3.47
C GLY A 207 8.94 -7.33 3.69
N VAL A 208 8.11 -8.38 3.79
CA VAL A 208 6.68 -8.22 4.10
C VAL A 208 6.52 -7.72 5.53
N LEU A 209 7.24 -8.31 6.48
CA LEU A 209 7.17 -7.88 7.89
C LEU A 209 7.66 -6.45 8.11
N THR A 210 8.69 -6.01 7.36
CA THR A 210 9.15 -4.62 7.35
C THR A 210 8.08 -3.68 6.80
N ASN A 211 7.37 -4.06 5.74
CA ASN A 211 6.24 -3.29 5.22
C ASN A 211 5.10 -3.19 6.24
N ILE A 212 4.83 -4.24 7.02
CA ILE A 212 3.82 -4.20 8.08
C ILE A 212 4.18 -3.17 9.16
N ILE A 213 5.44 -3.15 9.61
CA ILE A 213 5.93 -2.20 10.62
C ILE A 213 5.87 -0.74 10.13
N THR A 214 6.06 -0.52 8.84
CA THR A 214 6.19 0.82 8.24
C THR A 214 4.87 1.30 7.66
N GLU A 215 4.36 0.67 6.60
CA GLU A 215 3.18 1.12 5.85
C GLU A 215 1.84 0.77 6.51
N ASP A 216 1.68 -0.46 7.01
CA ASP A 216 0.40 -0.90 7.59
C ASP A 216 0.09 -0.17 8.89
N ILE A 217 1.09 0.00 9.77
CA ILE A 217 0.94 0.80 11.00
C ILE A 217 0.61 2.26 10.66
N SER A 218 1.26 2.84 9.64
CA SER A 218 0.96 4.21 9.20
C SER A 218 -0.47 4.34 8.66
N SER A 219 -0.96 3.31 7.96
CA SER A 219 -2.34 3.27 7.46
C SER A 219 -3.35 3.21 8.62
N VAL A 220 -3.07 2.43 9.68
CA VAL A 220 -3.88 2.40 10.91
C VAL A 220 -3.85 3.76 11.62
N ASN A 221 -2.67 4.39 11.71
CA ASN A 221 -2.51 5.69 12.33
C ASN A 221 -3.42 6.74 11.66
N GLY A 222 -3.37 6.86 10.33
CA GLY A 222 -4.18 7.82 9.57
C GLY A 222 -5.70 7.65 9.79
N LEU A 223 -6.18 6.41 10.00
CA LEU A 223 -7.58 6.19 10.36
C LEU A 223 -7.94 6.71 11.76
N THR A 224 -7.05 6.55 12.73
CA THR A 224 -7.31 6.93 14.13
C THR A 224 -7.08 8.41 14.42
N THR A 225 -6.18 9.07 13.69
CA THR A 225 -5.79 10.46 13.96
C THR A 225 -6.47 11.45 13.02
N GLU A 226 -6.41 11.20 11.72
CA GLU A 226 -6.85 12.15 10.70
C GLU A 226 -8.31 11.89 10.29
N ALA A 227 -8.66 10.64 10.04
CA ALA A 227 -9.97 10.32 9.47
C ALA A 227 -11.13 10.67 10.42
N ILE A 228 -10.98 10.44 11.73
CA ILE A 228 -12.03 10.75 12.71
C ILE A 228 -12.31 12.26 12.74
N GLY A 229 -11.26 13.08 12.81
CA GLY A 229 -11.40 14.54 12.80
C GLY A 229 -12.06 15.05 11.53
N ILE A 230 -11.56 14.62 10.37
CA ILE A 230 -12.09 14.99 9.05
C ILE A 230 -13.55 14.57 8.89
N LEU A 231 -13.93 13.36 9.32
CA LEU A 231 -15.32 12.88 9.20
C LEU A 231 -16.28 13.66 10.09
N VAL A 232 -15.85 14.02 11.31
CA VAL A 232 -16.64 14.83 12.24
C VAL A 232 -16.83 16.23 11.68
N GLU A 233 -15.75 16.87 11.21
CA GLU A 233 -15.82 18.17 10.54
C GLU A 233 -16.69 18.15 9.30
N ALA A 234 -16.57 17.11 8.47
CA ALA A 234 -17.37 16.95 7.27
C ALA A 234 -18.87 16.82 7.59
N ALA A 235 -19.21 15.93 8.52
CA ALA A 235 -20.60 15.68 8.89
C ALA A 235 -21.23 16.90 9.56
N LEU A 236 -20.54 17.50 10.54
CA LEU A 236 -21.04 18.68 11.25
C LEU A 236 -21.02 19.91 10.36
N GLY A 237 -19.98 20.14 9.58
CA GLY A 237 -19.84 21.31 8.70
C GLY A 237 -20.97 21.40 7.67
N ILE A 238 -21.30 20.30 6.99
CA ILE A 238 -22.47 20.25 6.08
C ILE A 238 -23.77 20.47 6.86
N THR A 239 -23.95 19.82 8.01
CA THR A 239 -25.19 19.90 8.79
C THR A 239 -25.43 21.33 9.30
N ILE A 240 -24.40 21.98 9.84
CA ILE A 240 -24.44 23.36 10.34
C ILE A 240 -24.70 24.31 9.18
N SER A 241 -24.01 24.15 8.05
CA SER A 241 -24.20 25.02 6.89
C SER A 241 -25.63 24.91 6.33
N ALA A 242 -26.16 23.69 6.24
CA ALA A 242 -27.54 23.45 5.84
C ALA A 242 -28.54 24.06 6.83
N LEU A 243 -28.33 23.89 8.14
CA LEU A 243 -29.20 24.42 9.19
C LEU A 243 -29.24 25.96 9.15
N ILE A 244 -28.09 26.61 9.03
CA ILE A 244 -28.01 28.08 8.89
C ILE A 244 -28.80 28.55 7.66
N CYS A 245 -28.67 27.86 6.53
CA CYS A 245 -29.45 28.18 5.34
C CYS A 245 -30.96 27.96 5.52
N PHE A 246 -31.37 26.88 6.21
CA PHE A 246 -32.77 26.64 6.53
C PHE A 246 -33.38 27.73 7.41
N VAL A 247 -32.60 28.29 8.34
CA VAL A 247 -33.05 29.38 9.22
C VAL A 247 -33.25 30.69 8.43
N PHE A 248 -32.34 31.03 7.51
CA PHE A 248 -32.47 32.26 6.72
C PHE A 248 -33.50 32.15 5.59
N SER A 249 -33.48 31.05 4.83
CA SER A 249 -34.45 30.81 3.76
C SER A 249 -34.67 29.31 3.56
N TRP A 250 -35.76 28.80 4.12
CA TRP A 250 -36.15 27.40 3.94
C TRP A 250 -36.45 27.06 2.47
N GLN A 251 -36.96 28.02 1.68
CA GLN A 251 -37.24 27.80 0.25
C GLN A 251 -35.96 27.55 -0.53
N LEU A 252 -34.91 28.33 -0.26
CA LEU A 252 -33.62 28.18 -0.92
C LEU A 252 -32.88 26.94 -0.44
N ALA A 253 -32.96 26.61 0.85
CA ALA A 253 -32.36 25.41 1.41
C ALA A 253 -32.87 24.13 0.74
N ILE A 254 -34.17 24.05 0.42
CA ILE A 254 -34.76 22.91 -0.31
C ILE A 254 -34.17 22.80 -1.73
N VAL A 255 -34.07 23.91 -2.45
CA VAL A 255 -33.53 23.92 -3.82
C VAL A 255 -32.07 23.48 -3.82
N VAL A 256 -31.26 24.02 -2.91
CA VAL A 256 -29.84 23.64 -2.77
C VAL A 256 -29.71 22.16 -2.41
N THR A 257 -30.54 21.67 -1.48
CA THR A 257 -30.57 20.25 -1.10
C THR A 257 -30.92 19.34 -2.27
N LEU A 258 -31.85 19.74 -3.15
CA LEU A 258 -32.23 18.98 -4.35
C LEU A 258 -31.12 18.93 -5.41
N ILE A 259 -30.30 19.98 -5.52
CA ILE A 259 -29.22 20.04 -6.52
C ILE A 259 -27.93 19.39 -5.97
N SER A 260 -27.76 19.35 -4.65
CA SER A 260 -26.57 18.78 -3.99
C SER A 260 -26.17 17.34 -4.42
N PRO A 261 -27.09 16.40 -4.73
CA PRO A 261 -26.71 15.05 -5.15
C PRO A 261 -25.94 15.03 -6.47
N PHE A 262 -26.23 15.97 -7.39
CA PHE A 262 -25.51 16.08 -8.67
C PHE A 262 -24.04 16.45 -8.46
N MET A 263 -23.74 17.26 -7.44
CA MET A 263 -22.37 17.59 -7.05
C MET A 263 -21.66 16.40 -6.41
N VAL A 264 -22.36 15.67 -5.53
CA VAL A 264 -21.83 14.47 -4.86
C VAL A 264 -21.50 13.36 -5.87
N LEU A 265 -22.33 13.16 -6.90
CA LEU A 265 -22.09 12.18 -7.96
C LEU A 265 -20.75 12.42 -8.68
N GLY A 266 -20.37 13.69 -8.89
CA GLY A 266 -19.06 14.04 -9.46
C GLY A 266 -17.89 13.67 -8.55
N GLY A 267 -18.04 13.88 -7.25
CA GLY A 267 -17.04 13.50 -6.24
C GLY A 267 -16.89 11.98 -6.10
N LEU A 268 -18.00 11.24 -6.07
CA LEU A 268 -18.00 9.77 -5.99
C LEU A 268 -17.36 9.11 -7.22
N GLY A 269 -17.57 9.67 -8.41
CA GLY A 269 -16.91 9.22 -9.64
C GLY A 269 -15.38 9.33 -9.55
N MET A 270 -14.88 10.45 -9.03
CA MET A 270 -13.44 10.65 -8.79
C MET A 270 -12.88 9.72 -7.72
N ALA A 271 -13.59 9.55 -6.60
CA ALA A 271 -13.17 8.63 -5.55
C ALA A 271 -13.05 7.18 -6.08
N LYS A 272 -14.03 6.71 -6.86
CA LYS A 272 -14.01 5.37 -7.46
C LYS A 272 -12.81 5.16 -8.40
N LEU A 273 -12.38 6.19 -9.12
CA LEU A 273 -11.20 6.14 -9.99
C LEU A 273 -9.87 6.07 -9.22
N GLN A 274 -9.82 6.68 -8.03
CA GLN A 274 -8.69 6.52 -7.11
C GLN A 274 -8.64 5.11 -6.52
N PHE A 275 -9.78 4.51 -6.18
CA PHE A 275 -9.81 3.11 -5.73
C PHE A 275 -9.37 2.10 -6.81
N ASN A 276 -9.66 2.36 -8.09
CA ASN A 276 -9.18 1.53 -9.21
C ASN A 276 -7.66 1.64 -9.49
N GLN A 277 -6.89 2.30 -8.64
CA GLN A 277 -5.42 2.42 -8.76
C GLN A 277 -4.70 1.09 -8.47
N GLU A 278 -5.31 0.19 -7.69
CA GLU A 278 -4.82 -1.18 -7.48
C GLU A 278 -4.77 -1.99 -8.78
N ALA A 279 -5.79 -1.88 -9.64
CA ALA A 279 -5.82 -2.57 -10.94
C ALA A 279 -4.70 -2.09 -11.89
N VAL A 280 -4.26 -0.83 -11.76
CA VAL A 280 -3.12 -0.29 -12.53
C VAL A 280 -1.80 -0.78 -11.95
N ASN A 281 -1.65 -0.81 -10.62
CA ASN A 281 -0.45 -1.37 -9.98
C ASN A 281 -0.25 -2.85 -10.32
N ASP A 282 -1.35 -3.58 -10.52
CA ASP A 282 -1.33 -4.97 -10.97
C ASP A 282 -0.72 -5.16 -12.36
N SER A 283 -0.92 -4.19 -13.27
CA SER A 283 -0.32 -4.23 -14.61
C SER A 283 1.21 -4.09 -14.58
N TYR A 284 1.77 -3.42 -13.56
CA TYR A 284 3.21 -3.26 -13.38
C TYR A 284 3.89 -4.49 -12.74
N LYS A 285 3.14 -5.46 -12.19
CA LYS A 285 3.70 -6.62 -11.47
C LYS A 285 4.77 -7.37 -12.27
N GLN A 286 4.52 -7.63 -13.56
CA GLN A 286 5.46 -8.38 -14.41
C GLN A 286 6.73 -7.58 -14.71
N ALA A 287 6.58 -6.28 -15.00
CA ALA A 287 7.71 -5.39 -15.24
C ALA A 287 8.58 -5.24 -13.97
N ASN A 288 7.95 -5.03 -12.81
CA ASN A 288 8.64 -4.93 -11.52
C ASN A 288 9.33 -6.23 -11.11
N SER A 289 8.73 -7.39 -11.42
CA SER A 289 9.35 -8.69 -11.20
C SER A 289 10.62 -8.85 -12.05
N LEU A 290 10.54 -8.55 -13.36
CA LEU A 290 11.71 -8.62 -14.24
C LEU A 290 12.81 -7.65 -13.77
N LEU A 291 12.46 -6.44 -13.39
CA LEU A 291 13.41 -5.45 -12.87
C LEU A 291 14.09 -5.95 -11.59
N SER A 292 13.33 -6.55 -10.69
CA SER A 292 13.86 -7.12 -9.45
C SER A 292 14.86 -8.25 -9.73
N ASP A 293 14.54 -9.16 -10.65
CA ASP A 293 15.43 -10.23 -11.08
C ASP A 293 16.73 -9.70 -11.70
N ILE A 294 16.64 -8.63 -12.50
CA ILE A 294 17.81 -7.97 -13.10
C ILE A 294 18.71 -7.35 -12.03
N ILE A 295 18.13 -6.62 -11.06
CA ILE A 295 18.90 -5.95 -10.00
C ILE A 295 19.58 -6.99 -9.10
N LEU A 296 18.85 -8.05 -8.71
CA LEU A 296 19.41 -9.14 -7.91
C LEU A 296 20.56 -9.88 -8.62
N ASN A 297 20.50 -9.97 -9.95
CA ASN A 297 21.46 -10.71 -10.76
C ASN A 297 22.29 -9.80 -11.70
N TYR A 298 22.52 -8.54 -11.32
CA TYR A 298 23.10 -7.54 -12.21
C TYR A 298 24.49 -7.94 -12.75
N ARG A 299 25.30 -8.61 -11.92
CA ARG A 299 26.62 -9.14 -12.32
C ARG A 299 26.50 -10.15 -13.46
N THR A 300 25.52 -11.05 -13.37
CA THR A 300 25.23 -12.06 -14.38
C THR A 300 24.77 -11.41 -15.68
N VAL A 301 23.87 -10.43 -15.59
CA VAL A 301 23.32 -9.72 -16.75
C VAL A 301 24.43 -9.03 -17.54
N ILE A 302 25.35 -8.35 -16.85
CA ILE A 302 26.50 -7.65 -17.45
C ILE A 302 27.52 -8.65 -18.01
N ALA A 303 27.76 -9.78 -17.34
CA ALA A 303 28.73 -10.79 -17.77
C ALA A 303 28.38 -11.42 -19.13
N PHE A 304 27.10 -11.49 -19.50
CA PHE A 304 26.66 -11.98 -20.82
C PHE A 304 26.80 -10.93 -21.96
N GLY A 305 27.28 -9.73 -21.65
CA GLY A 305 27.65 -8.70 -22.62
C GLY A 305 26.48 -7.85 -23.15
N PRO A 306 26.76 -6.87 -24.03
CA PRO A 306 25.81 -5.81 -24.41
C PRO A 306 24.53 -6.33 -25.08
N LYS A 307 24.63 -7.37 -25.92
CA LYS A 307 23.47 -7.96 -26.62
C LYS A 307 22.43 -8.52 -25.65
N ASN A 308 22.86 -9.03 -24.51
CA ASN A 308 21.95 -9.53 -23.47
C ASN A 308 21.24 -8.36 -22.77
N VAL A 309 21.96 -7.25 -22.54
CA VAL A 309 21.38 -6.03 -21.96
C VAL A 309 20.32 -5.45 -22.89
N ASP A 310 20.61 -5.31 -24.19
CA ASP A 310 19.65 -4.79 -25.18
C ASP A 310 18.38 -5.65 -25.25
N MET A 311 18.53 -6.98 -25.28
CA MET A 311 17.39 -7.92 -25.27
C MET A 311 16.52 -7.75 -24.03
N ILE A 312 17.12 -7.54 -22.86
CA ILE A 312 16.40 -7.35 -21.60
C ILE A 312 15.68 -6.00 -21.59
N LEU A 313 16.32 -4.94 -22.10
CA LEU A 313 15.70 -3.62 -22.26
C LEU A 313 14.48 -3.68 -23.19
N ASP A 314 14.59 -4.35 -24.33
CA ASP A 314 13.47 -4.56 -25.25
C ASP A 314 12.32 -5.31 -24.59
N ARG A 315 12.64 -6.36 -23.81
CA ARG A 315 11.62 -7.12 -23.08
C ARG A 315 10.94 -6.28 -22.01
N TYR A 316 11.69 -5.45 -21.30
CA TYR A 316 11.14 -4.53 -20.31
C TYR A 316 10.24 -3.47 -20.98
N ALA A 317 10.65 -2.93 -22.12
CA ALA A 317 9.85 -2.00 -22.91
C ALA A 317 8.54 -2.63 -23.41
N GLU A 318 8.57 -3.91 -23.82
CA GLU A 318 7.38 -4.67 -24.20
C GLU A 318 6.41 -4.83 -23.02
N LEU A 319 6.92 -5.20 -21.84
CA LEU A 319 6.10 -5.33 -20.62
C LEU A 319 5.48 -4.00 -20.18
N LEU A 320 6.13 -2.87 -20.45
CA LEU A 320 5.60 -1.53 -20.14
C LEU A 320 4.52 -1.03 -21.10
N ARG A 321 4.31 -1.68 -22.26
CA ARG A 321 3.24 -1.28 -23.19
C ARG A 321 1.85 -1.44 -22.57
N VAL A 322 1.62 -2.54 -21.85
CA VAL A 322 0.32 -2.83 -21.21
C VAL A 322 -0.03 -1.79 -20.13
N PRO A 323 0.86 -1.49 -19.15
CA PRO A 323 0.64 -0.40 -18.20
C PRO A 323 0.47 0.97 -18.88
N ARG A 324 1.21 1.24 -19.96
CA ARG A 324 1.10 2.51 -20.70
C ARG A 324 -0.29 2.68 -21.30
N GLU A 325 -0.81 1.68 -22.00
CA GLU A 325 -2.14 1.75 -22.60
C GLU A 325 -3.25 1.85 -21.55
N ALA A 326 -3.14 1.09 -20.45
CA ALA A 326 -4.04 1.20 -19.30
C ALA A 326 -3.98 2.59 -18.66
N GLY A 327 -2.78 3.15 -18.52
CA GLY A 327 -2.53 4.49 -18.02
C GLY A 327 -3.14 5.58 -18.88
N ILE A 328 -3.04 5.48 -20.22
CA ILE A 328 -3.66 6.43 -21.16
C ILE A 328 -5.19 6.38 -21.04
N LYS A 329 -5.79 5.18 -21.04
CA LYS A 329 -7.25 5.03 -20.86
C LYS A 329 -7.69 5.63 -19.52
N LYS A 330 -6.96 5.36 -18.44
CA LYS A 330 -7.22 5.94 -17.13
C LYS A 330 -7.09 7.46 -17.13
N ALA A 331 -6.08 8.02 -17.80
CA ALA A 331 -5.89 9.46 -17.88
C ALA A 331 -7.09 10.16 -18.54
N HIS A 332 -7.61 9.62 -19.65
CA HIS A 332 -8.81 10.17 -20.30
C HIS A 332 -10.05 10.08 -19.41
N VAL A 333 -10.31 8.92 -18.81
CA VAL A 333 -11.45 8.76 -17.90
C VAL A 333 -11.31 9.69 -16.69
N SER A 334 -10.14 9.74 -16.06
CA SER A 334 -9.86 10.62 -14.93
C SER A 334 -9.98 12.10 -15.30
N GLY A 335 -9.53 12.50 -16.50
CA GLY A 335 -9.67 13.85 -17.01
C GLY A 335 -11.14 14.25 -17.19
N LEU A 336 -11.97 13.34 -17.72
CA LEU A 336 -13.41 13.57 -17.91
C LEU A 336 -14.13 13.73 -16.56
N PHE A 337 -13.88 12.83 -15.61
CA PHE A 337 -14.49 12.94 -14.27
C PHE A 337 -13.99 14.17 -13.51
N PHE A 338 -12.72 14.54 -13.65
CA PHE A 338 -12.18 15.76 -13.06
C PHE A 338 -12.86 17.00 -13.66
N GLY A 339 -12.93 17.07 -14.99
CA GLY A 339 -13.62 18.14 -15.72
C GLY A 339 -15.09 18.26 -15.33
N TYR A 340 -15.81 17.13 -15.25
CA TYR A 340 -17.18 17.10 -14.77
C TYR A 340 -17.30 17.60 -13.33
N SER A 341 -16.45 17.12 -12.42
CA SER A 341 -16.47 17.51 -11.00
C SER A 341 -16.20 19.00 -10.79
N GLN A 342 -15.38 19.62 -11.65
CA GLN A 342 -15.10 21.05 -11.61
C GLN A 342 -16.20 21.86 -12.31
N GLY A 343 -16.70 21.39 -13.46
CA GLY A 343 -17.76 22.06 -14.22
C GLY A 343 -19.09 22.11 -13.45
N ILE A 344 -19.49 21.01 -12.82
CA ILE A 344 -20.74 20.95 -12.06
C ILE A 344 -20.74 21.92 -10.87
N ARG A 345 -19.57 22.25 -10.30
CA ARG A 345 -19.44 23.25 -9.23
C ARG A 345 -19.82 24.64 -9.71
N PHE A 346 -19.35 25.06 -10.89
CA PHE A 346 -19.71 26.36 -11.46
C PHE A 346 -21.18 26.43 -11.87
N VAL A 347 -21.72 25.35 -12.44
CA VAL A 347 -23.16 25.25 -12.75
C VAL A 347 -24.00 25.34 -11.49
N PHE A 348 -23.59 24.65 -10.42
CA PHE A 348 -24.25 24.73 -9.11
C PHE A 348 -24.26 26.17 -8.57
N ILE A 349 -23.12 26.87 -8.57
CA ILE A 349 -23.03 28.27 -8.15
C ILE A 349 -23.97 29.15 -8.97
N ALA A 350 -23.93 29.02 -10.31
CA ALA A 350 -24.78 29.82 -11.20
C ALA A 350 -26.27 29.59 -10.94
N MET A 351 -26.68 28.34 -10.71
CA MET A 351 -28.06 27.98 -10.43
C MET A 351 -28.51 28.52 -9.06
N VAL A 352 -27.67 28.42 -8.04
CA VAL A 352 -27.97 28.97 -6.70
C VAL A 352 -28.15 30.48 -6.76
N PHE A 353 -27.25 31.21 -7.43
CA PHE A 353 -27.39 32.66 -7.61
C PHE A 353 -28.61 33.05 -8.45
N TYR A 354 -28.94 32.29 -9.49
CA TYR A 354 -30.13 32.53 -10.30
C TYR A 354 -31.41 32.38 -9.48
N VAL A 355 -31.52 31.30 -8.70
CA VAL A 355 -32.68 31.05 -7.83
C VAL A 355 -32.77 32.11 -6.73
N ALA A 356 -31.64 32.48 -6.13
CA ALA A 356 -31.57 33.57 -5.15
C ALA A 356 -32.12 34.88 -5.74
N ALA A 357 -31.67 35.28 -6.92
CA ALA A 357 -32.13 36.50 -7.59
C ALA A 357 -33.64 36.46 -7.91
N VAL A 358 -34.16 35.32 -8.38
CA VAL A 358 -35.60 35.14 -8.63
C VAL A 358 -36.39 35.24 -7.33
N PHE A 359 -35.87 34.67 -6.24
CA PHE A 359 -36.54 34.68 -4.95
C PHE A 359 -36.57 36.05 -4.30
N THR A 360 -35.47 36.80 -4.34
CA THR A 360 -35.43 38.20 -3.93
C THR A 360 -36.41 39.05 -4.73
N ARG A 361 -36.45 38.90 -6.06
CA ARG A 361 -37.32 39.73 -6.92
C ARG A 361 -38.81 39.39 -6.85
N ARG A 362 -39.18 38.13 -6.64
CA ARG A 362 -40.58 37.65 -6.77
C ARG A 362 -41.28 37.42 -5.42
N TYR A 363 -40.53 37.13 -4.36
CA TYR A 363 -41.08 36.84 -3.04
C TYR A 363 -40.67 37.87 -1.99
N ASP A 364 -40.01 38.97 -2.39
CA ASP A 364 -39.58 40.09 -1.54
C ASP A 364 -38.76 39.62 -0.32
N LEU A 365 -37.97 38.55 -0.52
CA LEU A 365 -37.08 38.04 0.51
C LEU A 365 -35.86 38.95 0.63
N ASP A 366 -35.43 39.21 1.86
CA ASP A 366 -34.25 40.00 2.17
C ASP A 366 -33.02 39.48 1.42
N SER A 367 -32.48 40.32 0.53
CA SER A 367 -31.33 39.99 -0.30
C SER A 367 -30.11 39.58 0.53
N GLN A 368 -29.96 40.17 1.73
CA GLN A 368 -28.86 39.90 2.63
C GLN A 368 -28.95 38.49 3.20
N GLN A 369 -30.11 38.11 3.74
CA GLN A 369 -30.35 36.76 4.29
C GLN A 369 -30.28 35.67 3.22
N VAL A 370 -30.84 35.93 2.03
CA VAL A 370 -30.81 34.97 0.92
C VAL A 370 -29.38 34.74 0.45
N PHE A 371 -28.59 35.80 0.26
CA PHE A 371 -27.18 35.68 -0.13
C PHE A 371 -26.35 35.00 0.96
N ALA A 372 -26.55 35.37 2.23
CA ALA A 372 -25.88 34.74 3.37
C ALA A 372 -26.14 33.24 3.43
N GLY A 373 -27.41 32.80 3.31
CA GLY A 373 -27.78 31.39 3.28
C GLY A 373 -27.13 30.63 2.13
N CYS A 374 -27.16 31.20 0.90
CA CYS A 374 -26.50 30.62 -0.27
C CYS A 374 -25.00 30.43 -0.06
N TYR A 375 -24.34 31.50 0.40
CA TYR A 375 -22.89 31.56 0.47
C TYR A 375 -22.34 30.66 1.59
N VAL A 376 -23.04 30.58 2.73
CA VAL A 376 -22.73 29.65 3.82
C VAL A 376 -22.75 28.20 3.35
N VAL A 377 -23.81 27.77 2.65
CA VAL A 377 -23.90 26.40 2.13
C VAL A 377 -22.86 26.13 1.06
N PHE A 378 -22.60 27.11 0.20
CA PHE A 378 -21.59 27.00 -0.84
C PHE A 378 -20.19 26.76 -0.25
N VAL A 379 -19.74 27.61 0.67
CA VAL A 379 -18.42 27.47 1.32
C VAL A 379 -18.35 26.20 2.15
N GLY A 380 -19.40 25.90 2.94
CA GLY A 380 -19.46 24.68 3.74
C GLY A 380 -19.37 23.42 2.90
N SER A 381 -20.08 23.36 1.77
CA SER A 381 -20.07 22.21 0.86
C SER A 381 -18.72 22.02 0.17
N ILE A 382 -18.06 23.11 -0.26
CA ILE A 382 -16.71 23.03 -0.83
C ILE A 382 -15.71 22.56 0.22
N GLY A 383 -15.70 23.19 1.39
CA GLY A 383 -14.72 22.86 2.43
C GLY A 383 -14.85 21.41 2.89
N THR A 384 -16.07 20.93 3.12
CA THR A 384 -16.31 19.51 3.40
C THR A 384 -15.88 18.61 2.24
N GLY A 385 -16.16 18.98 1.00
CA GLY A 385 -15.73 18.20 -0.17
C GLY A 385 -14.21 18.08 -0.29
N VAL A 386 -13.48 19.16 0.00
CA VAL A 386 -12.00 19.15 0.05
C VAL A 386 -11.51 18.27 1.20
N SER A 387 -12.03 18.44 2.41
CA SER A 387 -11.63 17.62 3.56
C SER A 387 -11.87 16.12 3.32
N LEU A 388 -13.04 15.76 2.75
CA LEU A 388 -13.37 14.38 2.44
C LEU A 388 -12.47 13.77 1.34
N SER A 389 -11.97 14.60 0.41
CA SER A 389 -11.02 14.15 -0.62
C SER A 389 -9.62 13.85 -0.09
N GLN A 390 -9.27 14.39 1.09
CA GLN A 390 -8.01 14.14 1.79
C GLN A 390 -8.12 12.96 2.76
N LEU A 391 -9.31 12.38 2.92
CA LEU A 391 -9.56 11.29 3.86
C LEU A 391 -8.71 10.06 3.48
N PRO A 392 -7.92 9.49 4.41
CA PRO A 392 -7.19 8.26 4.14
C PRO A 392 -8.14 7.08 3.92
N SER A 393 -7.67 6.06 3.20
CA SER A 393 -8.48 4.87 2.89
C SER A 393 -8.84 4.08 4.15
N ILE A 394 -10.09 4.21 4.61
CA ILE A 394 -10.63 3.46 5.75
C ILE A 394 -10.55 1.95 5.53
N SER A 395 -10.82 1.50 4.30
CA SER A 395 -10.79 0.07 3.95
C SER A 395 -9.39 -0.50 4.13
N LYS A 396 -8.37 0.20 3.60
CA LYS A 396 -6.97 -0.21 3.75
C LYS A 396 -6.56 -0.26 5.21
N ALA A 397 -6.87 0.79 5.98
CA ALA A 397 -6.55 0.85 7.40
C ALA A 397 -7.20 -0.29 8.21
N ARG A 398 -8.46 -0.66 7.89
CA ARG A 398 -9.12 -1.81 8.52
C ARG A 398 -8.44 -3.14 8.18
N GLU A 399 -8.04 -3.36 6.93
CA GLU A 399 -7.30 -4.57 6.56
C GLU A 399 -5.94 -4.64 7.26
N SER A 400 -5.19 -3.54 7.27
CA SER A 400 -3.91 -3.42 7.98
C SER A 400 -4.07 -3.69 9.47
N ALA A 401 -5.14 -3.18 10.11
CA ALA A 401 -5.44 -3.45 11.50
C ALA A 401 -5.66 -4.95 11.75
N LYS A 402 -6.52 -5.61 10.96
CA LYS A 402 -6.77 -7.07 11.07
C LYS A 402 -5.47 -7.88 11.01
N LEU A 403 -4.59 -7.52 10.09
CA LEU A 403 -3.28 -8.15 9.93
C LEU A 403 -2.40 -7.94 11.17
N ILE A 404 -2.25 -6.69 11.63
CA ILE A 404 -1.38 -6.30 12.75
C ILE A 404 -1.78 -7.03 14.03
N PHE A 405 -3.04 -6.93 14.45
CA PHE A 405 -3.45 -7.59 15.68
C PHE A 405 -3.58 -9.09 15.52
N GLY A 406 -3.93 -9.58 14.33
CA GLY A 406 -3.87 -11.00 14.02
C GLY A 406 -2.50 -11.61 14.33
N ILE A 407 -1.42 -10.92 13.97
CA ILE A 407 -0.06 -11.35 14.29
C ILE A 407 0.26 -11.20 15.78
N ILE A 408 -0.18 -10.12 16.41
CA ILE A 408 0.05 -9.89 17.86
C ILE A 408 -0.64 -10.98 18.70
N GLU A 409 -1.87 -11.35 18.34
CA GLU A 409 -2.70 -12.32 19.07
C GLU A 409 -2.38 -13.79 18.72
N GLU A 410 -1.78 -14.07 17.56
CA GLU A 410 -1.43 -15.43 17.15
C GLU A 410 -0.47 -16.09 18.17
N PRO A 411 -0.85 -17.16 18.89
CA PRO A 411 0.05 -17.80 19.84
C PRO A 411 1.20 -18.51 19.09
N SER A 412 2.42 -18.45 19.64
CA SER A 412 3.52 -19.27 19.11
C SER A 412 3.38 -20.71 19.57
N ARG A 413 3.53 -21.67 18.64
CA ARG A 413 3.53 -23.11 18.95
C ARG A 413 4.64 -23.52 19.91
N ILE A 414 5.81 -22.89 19.76
CA ILE A 414 6.94 -23.03 20.66
C ILE A 414 7.10 -21.68 21.33
N ASN A 415 6.60 -21.57 22.56
CA ASN A 415 6.58 -20.31 23.31
C ASN A 415 7.85 -20.19 24.16
N PRO A 416 8.71 -19.18 23.94
CA PRO A 416 9.91 -18.97 24.76
C PRO A 416 9.60 -18.71 26.24
N LYS A 417 8.39 -18.19 26.55
CA LYS A 417 7.94 -17.89 27.91
C LYS A 417 7.32 -19.10 28.63
N GLN A 418 7.29 -20.28 28.01
CA GLN A 418 6.71 -21.49 28.61
C GLN A 418 7.63 -22.05 29.70
N GLN A 419 7.08 -22.23 30.90
CA GLN A 419 7.76 -22.94 31.99
C GLN A 419 7.93 -24.42 31.64
N GLY A 420 9.10 -24.97 31.96
CA GLY A 420 9.45 -26.36 31.70
C GLY A 420 10.50 -26.84 32.70
N THR A 421 10.92 -28.09 32.55
CA THR A 421 11.99 -28.65 33.39
C THR A 421 13.33 -28.02 33.00
N GLU A 422 14.14 -27.66 34.01
CA GLU A 422 15.45 -26.99 33.86
C GLU A 422 16.57 -27.88 34.39
N MET A 423 16.54 -29.17 34.05
CA MET A 423 17.51 -30.14 34.56
C MET A 423 18.04 -31.01 33.42
N ILE A 424 19.15 -30.59 32.84
CA ILE A 424 20.02 -31.41 31.99
C ILE A 424 21.28 -31.72 32.82
N THR A 425 21.65 -33.00 32.91
CA THR A 425 22.67 -33.50 33.84
C THR A 425 23.89 -34.07 33.13
N HIS A 426 23.68 -34.98 32.19
CA HIS A 426 24.73 -35.73 31.50
C HIS A 426 24.82 -35.35 30.01
N GLY A 427 23.73 -34.83 29.43
CA GLY A 427 23.70 -34.42 28.02
C GLY A 427 23.56 -35.58 27.03
N ARG A 428 23.00 -36.72 27.45
CA ARG A 428 22.71 -37.86 26.57
C ARG A 428 21.53 -37.54 25.66
N VAL A 429 21.70 -37.61 24.34
CA VAL A 429 20.66 -37.25 23.36
C VAL A 429 20.18 -38.48 22.59
N GLU A 430 18.88 -38.73 22.57
CA GLU A 430 18.25 -39.84 21.85
C GLU A 430 17.17 -39.34 20.88
N PHE A 431 17.31 -39.67 19.59
CA PHE A 431 16.30 -39.51 18.57
C PHE A 431 15.56 -40.84 18.39
N LYS A 432 14.24 -40.86 18.63
CA LYS A 432 13.43 -42.10 18.58
C LYS A 432 12.36 -42.03 17.49
N ASN A 433 12.50 -42.88 16.47
CA ASN A 433 11.57 -43.08 15.36
C ASN A 433 11.08 -41.77 14.74
N LEU A 434 12.02 -40.87 14.44
CA LEU A 434 11.71 -39.49 14.16
C LEU A 434 11.23 -39.30 12.72
N TYR A 435 10.08 -38.65 12.57
CA TYR A 435 9.55 -38.20 11.29
C TYR A 435 9.36 -36.69 11.32
N PHE A 436 9.90 -36.02 10.31
CA PHE A 436 9.81 -34.57 10.22
C PHE A 436 9.63 -34.07 8.79
N ARG A 437 8.84 -33.00 8.69
CA ARG A 437 8.56 -32.26 7.47
C ARG A 437 8.50 -30.77 7.80
N TYR A 438 9.23 -29.95 7.06
CA TYR A 438 9.12 -28.48 7.16
C TYR A 438 7.70 -28.02 6.79
N PRO A 439 7.11 -27.04 7.50
CA PRO A 439 5.76 -26.55 7.22
C PRO A 439 5.57 -26.08 5.77
N SER A 440 6.62 -25.47 5.20
CA SER A 440 6.64 -24.94 3.84
C SER A 440 6.78 -25.99 2.73
N ARG A 441 7.02 -27.27 3.05
CA ARG A 441 7.29 -28.34 2.07
C ARG A 441 6.36 -29.53 2.23
N LYS A 442 5.90 -30.11 1.11
CA LYS A 442 5.07 -31.33 1.11
C LYS A 442 5.84 -32.61 1.47
N LYS A 443 7.13 -32.70 1.11
CA LYS A 443 7.95 -33.91 1.28
C LYS A 443 8.59 -33.97 2.67
N ALA A 444 8.50 -35.14 3.32
CA ALA A 444 9.20 -35.42 4.57
C ALA A 444 10.72 -35.50 4.35
N VAL A 445 11.47 -34.89 5.27
CA VAL A 445 12.95 -34.83 5.25
C VAL A 445 13.54 -35.98 6.06
N LEU A 446 13.02 -36.23 7.27
CA LEU A 446 13.41 -37.35 8.11
C LEU A 446 12.29 -38.39 8.11
N ARG A 447 12.67 -39.67 7.97
CA ARG A 447 11.75 -40.82 7.96
C ARG A 447 12.34 -41.91 8.83
N ASN A 448 11.65 -42.23 9.93
CA ASN A 448 12.06 -43.25 10.89
C ASN A 448 13.51 -43.10 11.40
N PHE A 449 13.95 -41.87 11.67
CA PHE A 449 15.33 -41.62 12.08
C PHE A 449 15.56 -42.01 13.55
N ASN A 450 16.61 -42.79 13.81
CA ASN A 450 17.03 -43.24 15.13
C ASN A 450 18.53 -42.99 15.31
N LEU A 451 18.91 -42.33 16.41
CA LEU A 451 20.30 -42.04 16.76
C LEU A 451 20.40 -41.81 18.27
N THR A 452 21.44 -42.37 18.89
CA THR A 452 21.80 -42.09 20.29
C THR A 452 23.20 -41.48 20.32
N ILE A 453 23.34 -40.39 21.06
CA ILE A 453 24.59 -39.68 21.30
C ILE A 453 24.87 -39.76 22.80
N GLU A 454 25.95 -40.45 23.16
CA GLU A 454 26.35 -40.62 24.56
C GLU A 454 27.07 -39.36 25.09
N PRO A 455 27.06 -39.11 26.41
CA PRO A 455 27.80 -38.02 27.02
C PRO A 455 29.28 -38.02 26.61
N ASN A 456 29.84 -36.85 26.35
CA ASN A 456 31.23 -36.65 25.90
C ASN A 456 31.60 -37.33 24.56
N GLN A 457 30.61 -37.83 23.81
CA GLN A 457 30.85 -38.43 22.51
C GLN A 457 30.81 -37.39 21.38
N SER A 458 31.84 -37.40 20.53
CA SER A 458 31.83 -36.64 19.27
C SER A 458 31.18 -37.46 18.17
N VAL A 459 30.13 -36.92 17.54
CA VAL A 459 29.39 -37.57 16.45
C VAL A 459 29.44 -36.73 15.19
N ALA A 460 29.83 -37.34 14.06
CA ALA A 460 29.83 -36.72 12.74
C ALA A 460 28.71 -37.29 11.88
N ILE A 461 27.82 -36.42 11.38
CA ILE A 461 26.72 -36.82 10.49
C ILE A 461 27.07 -36.47 9.04
N VAL A 462 27.36 -37.50 8.23
CA VAL A 462 27.74 -37.36 6.82
C VAL A 462 26.62 -37.82 5.88
N GLY A 463 26.58 -37.27 4.67
CA GLY A 463 25.64 -37.69 3.63
C GLY A 463 25.43 -36.66 2.53
N HIS A 464 24.73 -37.06 1.48
CA HIS A 464 24.43 -36.22 0.32
C HIS A 464 23.67 -34.92 0.68
N SER A 465 23.75 -33.89 -0.16
CA SER A 465 22.97 -32.66 0.04
C SER A 465 21.48 -32.98 0.14
N GLY A 466 20.78 -32.36 1.09
CA GLY A 466 19.35 -32.61 1.34
C GLY A 466 19.02 -33.85 2.18
N SER A 467 20.01 -34.59 2.69
CA SER A 467 19.79 -35.77 3.56
C SER A 467 19.24 -35.47 4.96
N GLY A 468 19.03 -34.20 5.31
CA GLY A 468 18.45 -33.79 6.61
C GLY A 468 19.46 -33.48 7.73
N LYS A 469 20.78 -33.40 7.44
CA LYS A 469 21.83 -33.11 8.43
C LYS A 469 21.55 -31.85 9.26
N SER A 470 21.37 -30.69 8.61
CA SER A 470 21.06 -29.43 9.28
C SER A 470 19.68 -29.43 9.95
N THR A 471 18.76 -30.28 9.47
CA THR A 471 17.44 -30.47 10.06
C THR A 471 17.52 -31.14 11.43
N ILE A 472 18.46 -32.07 11.64
CA ILE A 472 18.70 -32.69 12.95
C ILE A 472 19.12 -31.63 13.97
N ALA A 473 20.07 -30.76 13.62
CA ALA A 473 20.47 -29.65 14.49
C ALA A 473 19.31 -28.68 14.77
N SER A 474 18.50 -28.35 13.76
CA SER A 474 17.32 -27.48 13.91
C SER A 474 16.27 -28.06 14.87
N LEU A 475 16.09 -29.39 14.85
CA LEU A 475 15.17 -30.09 15.74
C LEU A 475 15.71 -30.19 17.17
N LEU A 476 17.02 -30.39 17.33
CA LEU A 476 17.66 -30.43 18.64
C LEU A 476 17.59 -29.07 19.36
N LEU A 477 17.78 -27.96 18.62
CA LEU A 477 17.56 -26.58 19.12
C LEU A 477 16.08 -26.22 19.32
N ARG A 478 15.18 -27.18 19.03
CA ARG A 478 13.73 -27.03 19.09
C ARG A 478 13.26 -25.79 18.33
N PHE A 479 13.81 -25.56 17.13
CA PHE A 479 13.28 -24.58 16.19
C PHE A 479 11.98 -25.08 15.54
N TYR A 480 11.85 -26.40 15.44
CA TYR A 480 10.66 -27.09 14.98
C TYR A 480 10.36 -28.26 15.91
N ASP A 481 9.09 -28.64 16.01
CA ASP A 481 8.69 -29.89 16.63
C ASP A 481 8.66 -31.05 15.61
N SER A 482 8.98 -32.25 16.08
CA SER A 482 8.82 -33.48 15.28
C SER A 482 7.35 -33.72 14.93
N THR A 483 7.09 -34.23 13.72
CA THR A 483 5.72 -34.61 13.30
C THR A 483 5.29 -35.93 13.94
N LYS A 484 6.22 -36.88 14.04
CA LYS A 484 6.08 -38.13 14.82
C LYS A 484 7.44 -38.51 15.43
N GLY A 485 7.39 -39.34 16.47
CA GLY A 485 8.57 -39.67 17.27
C GLY A 485 8.93 -38.56 18.25
N GLN A 486 9.97 -38.80 19.05
CA GLN A 486 10.38 -37.91 20.14
C GLN A 486 11.90 -37.75 20.18
N ILE A 487 12.34 -36.62 20.71
CA ILE A 487 13.74 -36.34 21.02
C ILE A 487 13.84 -36.29 22.53
N VAL A 488 14.81 -37.00 23.08
CA VAL A 488 14.95 -37.16 24.52
C VAL A 488 16.35 -36.70 24.92
N ILE A 489 16.46 -35.87 25.97
CA ILE A 489 17.72 -35.48 26.59
C ILE A 489 17.70 -36.01 28.03
N ASP A 490 18.69 -36.83 28.41
CA ASP A 490 18.78 -37.46 29.75
C ASP A 490 17.50 -38.17 30.21
N GLY A 491 16.81 -38.85 29.28
CA GLY A 491 15.55 -39.55 29.54
C GLY A 491 14.30 -38.64 29.54
N GLN A 492 14.45 -37.32 29.41
CA GLN A 492 13.34 -36.36 29.36
C GLN A 492 13.00 -35.92 27.93
N ASP A 493 11.72 -35.88 27.58
CA ASP A 493 11.27 -35.37 26.27
C ASP A 493 11.64 -33.89 26.11
N LEU A 494 12.29 -33.56 24.99
CA LEU A 494 12.67 -32.20 24.60
C LEU A 494 11.51 -31.19 24.68
N LYS A 495 10.27 -31.67 24.48
CA LYS A 495 9.05 -30.83 24.57
C LYS A 495 8.74 -30.33 25.98
N LYS A 496 9.22 -31.02 27.02
CA LYS A 496 8.99 -30.69 28.44
C LYS A 496 10.06 -29.76 29.01
N ILE A 497 11.20 -29.64 28.35
CA ILE A 497 12.31 -28.76 28.77
C ILE A 497 11.98 -27.31 28.40
N ALA A 498 12.30 -26.36 29.27
CA ALA A 498 12.14 -24.94 29.00
C ALA A 498 13.07 -24.52 27.83
N VAL A 499 12.52 -23.84 26.82
CA VAL A 499 13.26 -23.51 25.59
C VAL A 499 14.45 -22.57 25.84
N PRO A 500 14.35 -21.51 26.67
CA PRO A 500 15.51 -20.68 27.00
C PRO A 500 16.63 -21.50 27.63
N TYR A 501 16.30 -22.29 28.66
CA TYR A 501 17.26 -23.17 29.34
C TYR A 501 17.92 -24.17 28.37
N LEU A 502 17.14 -24.84 27.51
CA LEU A 502 17.66 -25.77 26.51
C LEU A 502 18.72 -25.11 25.61
N ARG A 503 18.47 -23.87 25.18
CA ARG A 503 19.37 -23.15 24.26
C ARG A 503 20.59 -22.58 24.97
N ASP A 504 20.50 -22.30 26.27
CA ASP A 504 21.67 -21.92 27.08
C ASP A 504 22.65 -23.10 27.25
N GLN A 505 22.16 -24.35 27.18
CA GLN A 505 22.99 -25.56 27.26
C GLN A 505 23.59 -26.00 25.91
N ILE A 506 23.19 -25.39 24.78
CA ILE A 506 23.61 -25.82 23.44
C ILE A 506 24.24 -24.65 22.68
N SER A 507 25.52 -24.77 22.35
CA SER A 507 26.22 -23.83 21.48
C SER A 507 26.09 -24.25 20.01
N ILE A 508 25.71 -23.31 19.14
CA ILE A 508 25.74 -23.47 17.68
C ILE A 508 26.86 -22.60 17.08
N VAL A 509 27.60 -23.19 16.16
CA VAL A 509 28.58 -22.48 15.32
C VAL A 509 28.06 -22.58 13.88
N GLN A 510 27.83 -21.43 13.24
CA GLN A 510 27.13 -21.33 11.97
C GLN A 510 28.01 -20.76 10.86
#